data_AF-A0A9D4BMG1-F1
#
_entry.id   AF-A0A9D4BMG1-F1
#
_cell.length_a   1.000
_cell.length_b   1.000
_cell.length_c   1.000
_cell.angle_alpha   90.00
_cell.angle_beta   90.00
_cell.angle_gamma   90.00
#
_symmetry.space_group_name_H-M   'P 1'
#
loop_
_entity.id
_entity.type
_entity.pdbx_description
1 polymer ?
#
loop_
_entity_poly.entity_id
_entity_poly.type
_entity_poly.pdbx_seq_one_letter_code
_entity_poly.pdbx_strand_id
1 'polypeptide(L)'
;MSGKTLEELAEAVAKLDRYYLMNLSFNKPPQFILDVMTAAMLLIGEENPTWATIMRNLPRTDGKGLMEMVVEYDPSDVSDATKAKARDLLSKYTLEHMRFPFTATVFEWAMSAVNA
;
A
#
# COMPACT_ATOMS: atom_id res chain seq x y z
N MET A 1 9.05 0.81 15.38
CA MET A 1 8.92 1.56 14.11
C MET A 1 10.30 1.61 13.51
N SER A 2 10.47 1.20 12.25
CA SER A 2 11.73 1.43 11.54
C SER A 2 11.97 2.94 11.51
N GLY A 3 13.20 3.39 11.77
CA GLY A 3 13.55 4.81 11.87
C GLY A 3 13.58 5.53 10.50
N LYS A 4 12.77 5.07 9.55
CA LYS A 4 12.75 5.55 8.16
C LYS A 4 11.72 6.65 7.98
N THR A 5 12.00 7.60 7.10
CA THR A 5 11.04 8.65 6.73
C THR A 5 9.97 8.11 5.77
N LEU A 6 8.88 8.87 5.60
CA LEU A 6 7.82 8.52 4.65
C LEU A 6 8.36 8.45 3.22
N GLU A 7 9.26 9.36 2.84
CA GLU A 7 9.91 9.39 1.53
C GLU A 7 10.80 8.16 1.30
N GLU A 8 11.60 7.77 2.31
CA GLU A 8 12.43 6.56 2.21
C GLU A 8 11.58 5.30 2.05
N LEU A 9 10.43 5.25 2.72
CA LEU A 9 9.47 4.15 2.60
C LEU A 9 8.77 4.16 1.24
N ALA A 10 8.40 5.32 0.71
CA ALA A 10 7.82 5.46 -0.62
C ALA A 10 8.79 4.98 -1.71
N GLU A 11 10.05 5.39 -1.64
CA GLU A 11 11.09 4.90 -2.55
C GLU A 11 11.31 3.38 -2.43
N ALA A 12 11.24 2.83 -1.21
CA ALA A 12 11.38 1.41 -1.00
C ALA A 12 10.22 0.64 -1.66
N VAL A 13 8.99 1.14 -1.55
CA VAL A 13 7.82 0.58 -2.24
C VAL A 13 8.01 0.65 -3.76
N ALA A 14 8.43 1.80 -4.30
CA ALA A 14 8.64 1.99 -5.73
C ALA A 14 9.64 1.02 -6.36
N LYS A 15 10.62 0.56 -5.57
CA LYS A 15 11.67 -0.39 -5.98
C LYS A 15 11.26 -1.87 -5.80
N LEU A 16 10.07 -2.15 -5.27
CA LEU A 16 9.61 -3.53 -5.05
C LEU A 16 9.43 -4.28 -6.37
N ASP A 17 9.79 -5.55 -6.36
CA ASP A 17 9.49 -6.45 -7.46
C ASP A 17 7.99 -6.79 -7.49
N ARG A 18 7.27 -6.16 -8.41
CA ARG A 18 5.85 -6.38 -8.67
C ARG A 18 5.51 -7.79 -9.16
N TYR A 19 6.48 -8.53 -9.72
CA TYR A 19 6.26 -9.91 -10.17
C TYR A 19 5.89 -10.82 -9.01
N TYR A 20 6.28 -10.48 -7.77
CA TYR A 20 5.91 -11.28 -6.60
C TYR A 20 4.38 -11.35 -6.42
N LEU A 21 3.67 -10.22 -6.49
CA LEU A 21 2.21 -10.21 -6.39
C LEU A 21 1.53 -10.77 -7.65
N MET A 22 2.12 -10.55 -8.84
CA MET A 22 1.58 -11.10 -10.09
C MET A 22 1.67 -12.64 -10.17
N ASN A 23 2.73 -13.21 -9.59
CA ASN A 23 2.93 -14.67 -9.51
C ASN A 23 2.11 -15.32 -8.39
N LEU A 24 1.63 -14.52 -7.44
CA LEU A 24 0.64 -14.98 -6.49
C LEU A 24 -0.70 -15.06 -7.23
N SER A 25 -0.99 -16.24 -7.80
CA SER A 25 -2.25 -16.63 -8.46
C SER A 25 -3.45 -16.65 -7.50
N PHE A 26 -3.54 -15.69 -6.60
CA PHE A 26 -4.62 -15.54 -5.67
C PHE A 26 -5.84 -15.02 -6.41
N ASN A 27 -6.73 -15.94 -6.79
CA ASN A 27 -8.13 -15.60 -7.07
C ASN A 27 -8.77 -14.87 -5.87
N LYS A 28 -8.25 -15.12 -4.66
CA LYS A 28 -8.58 -14.42 -3.42
C LYS A 28 -7.34 -14.31 -2.53
N PRO A 29 -6.80 -13.10 -2.26
CA PRO A 29 -5.62 -12.95 -1.43
C PRO A 29 -5.95 -13.23 0.04
N PRO A 30 -4.95 -13.58 0.88
CA PRO A 30 -5.08 -13.49 2.32
C PRO A 30 -5.60 -12.11 2.76
N GLN A 31 -6.46 -12.07 3.77
CA GLN A 31 -7.14 -10.84 4.18
C GLN A 31 -6.16 -9.72 4.56
N PHE A 32 -5.04 -10.04 5.21
CA PHE A 32 -4.04 -9.02 5.57
C PHE A 32 -3.42 -8.35 4.33
N ILE A 33 -3.18 -9.10 3.25
CA ILE A 33 -2.68 -8.50 2.00
C ILE A 33 -3.75 -7.59 1.43
N LEU A 34 -5.00 -8.04 1.37
CA LEU A 34 -6.09 -7.22 0.86
C LEU A 34 -6.23 -5.91 1.65
N ASP A 35 -6.26 -5.97 2.98
CA ASP A 35 -6.41 -4.80 3.84
C ASP A 35 -5.25 -3.81 3.65
N VAL A 36 -4.00 -4.30 3.60
CA VAL A 36 -2.80 -3.47 3.36
C VAL A 36 -2.86 -2.79 1.99
N MET A 37 -3.16 -3.54 0.94
CA MET A 37 -3.21 -3.00 -0.42
C MET A 37 -4.39 -2.05 -0.60
N THR A 38 -5.54 -2.34 0.02
CA THR A 38 -6.71 -1.47 0.03
C THR A 38 -6.38 -0.14 0.71
N ALA A 39 -5.75 -0.18 1.88
CA ALA A 39 -5.31 1.02 2.59
C ALA A 39 -4.34 1.85 1.73
N ALA A 40 -3.37 1.19 1.10
CA ALA A 40 -2.41 1.88 0.23
C ALA A 40 -3.08 2.56 -0.98
N MET A 41 -4.00 1.86 -1.65
CA MET A 41 -4.76 2.42 -2.77
C MET A 41 -5.64 3.60 -2.35
N LEU A 42 -6.28 3.53 -1.18
CA LEU A 42 -7.06 4.65 -0.63
C LEU A 42 -6.19 5.90 -0.42
N LEU A 43 -4.98 5.72 0.10
CA LEU A 43 -4.03 6.81 0.38
C LEU A 43 -3.52 7.48 -0.91
N ILE A 44 -3.41 6.74 -2.01
CA ILE A 44 -3.04 7.34 -3.31
C ILE A 44 -4.25 7.86 -4.10
N GLY A 45 -5.43 7.94 -3.47
CA GLY A 45 -6.62 8.56 -4.06
C GLY A 45 -7.55 7.64 -4.86
N GLU A 46 -7.36 6.31 -4.83
CA GLU A 46 -8.33 5.39 -5.44
C GLU A 46 -9.57 5.25 -4.55
N GLU A 47 -10.73 5.59 -5.11
CA GLU A 47 -12.01 5.47 -4.42
C GLU A 47 -12.58 4.05 -4.60
N ASN A 48 -12.77 3.33 -3.49
CA ASN A 48 -13.30 1.95 -3.46
C ASN A 48 -12.40 0.90 -4.15
N PRO A 49 -11.14 0.74 -3.69
CA PRO A 49 -10.24 -0.25 -4.27
C PRO A 49 -10.79 -1.67 -4.06
N THR A 50 -10.88 -2.40 -5.18
CA THR A 50 -11.19 -3.84 -5.18
C THR A 50 -9.92 -4.64 -5.45
N TRP A 51 -9.92 -5.93 -5.14
CA TRP A 51 -8.77 -6.79 -5.50
C TRP A 51 -8.47 -6.76 -7.01
N ALA A 52 -9.50 -6.71 -7.85
CA ALA A 52 -9.33 -6.60 -9.29
C ALA A 52 -8.68 -5.25 -9.68
N THR A 53 -9.10 -4.15 -9.06
CA THR A 53 -8.51 -2.82 -9.28
C THR A 53 -7.04 -2.77 -8.84
N ILE A 54 -6.73 -3.34 -7.67
CA ILE A 54 -5.37 -3.46 -7.14
C ILE A 54 -4.47 -4.23 -8.12
N MET A 55 -4.91 -5.42 -8.55
CA MET A 55 -4.15 -6.24 -9.50
C MET A 55 -3.98 -5.59 -10.87
N ARG A 56 -4.91 -4.72 -11.29
CA ARG A 56 -4.79 -3.93 -12.51
C ARG A 56 -3.79 -2.78 -12.37
N ASN A 57 -3.68 -2.16 -11.20
CA ASN A 57 -2.81 -1.00 -10.97
C ASN A 57 -1.38 -1.38 -10.53
N LEU A 58 -1.15 -2.61 -10.07
CA LEU A 58 0.18 -3.14 -9.74
C LEU A 58 1.18 -3.28 -10.91
N PRO A 59 0.81 -3.80 -12.10
CA PRO A 59 1.74 -4.00 -13.21
C PRO A 59 2.03 -2.72 -14.01
N ARG A 60 1.28 -1.64 -13.76
CA ARG A 60 1.39 -0.40 -14.50
C ARG A 60 2.74 0.24 -14.25
N THR A 61 3.41 0.62 -15.34
CA THR A 61 4.69 1.33 -15.35
C THR A 61 4.59 2.64 -16.11
N ASP A 62 3.36 3.04 -16.48
CA ASP A 62 3.06 4.28 -17.20
C ASP A 62 2.95 5.49 -16.26
N GLY A 63 3.52 5.42 -15.05
CA GLY A 63 3.46 6.48 -14.03
C GLY A 63 2.13 6.56 -13.28
N LYS A 64 1.19 5.64 -13.52
CA LYS A 64 -0.14 5.61 -12.87
C LYS A 64 -0.38 4.35 -12.05
N GLY A 65 0.68 3.62 -11.74
CA GLY A 65 0.64 2.43 -10.90
C GLY A 65 0.81 2.78 -9.43
N LEU A 66 0.48 1.83 -8.56
CA LEU A 66 0.67 1.99 -7.12
C LEU A 66 2.13 2.37 -6.79
N MET A 67 3.10 1.77 -7.48
CA MET A 67 4.52 1.94 -7.19
C MET A 67 5.04 3.35 -7.48
N GLU A 68 4.48 4.01 -8.48
CA GLU A 68 4.84 5.37 -8.84
C GLU A 68 4.04 6.37 -7.99
N MET A 69 2.75 6.11 -7.76
CA MET A 69 1.89 7.02 -7.00
C MET A 69 2.25 7.14 -5.52
N VAL A 70 2.90 6.14 -4.93
CA VAL A 70 3.42 6.27 -3.54
C VAL A 70 4.57 7.27 -3.43
N VAL A 71 5.33 7.51 -4.51
CA VAL A 71 6.43 8.49 -4.54
C VAL A 71 5.88 9.91 -4.67
N GLU A 72 4.78 10.06 -5.38
CA GLU A 72 4.06 11.33 -5.55
C GLU A 72 3.09 11.62 -4.39
N TYR A 73 3.01 10.74 -3.40
CA TYR A 73 2.09 10.88 -2.27
C TYR A 73 2.38 12.13 -1.45
N ASP A 74 1.39 13.02 -1.37
CA ASP A 74 1.37 14.15 -0.44
C ASP A 74 0.29 13.89 0.63
N PRO A 75 0.65 13.82 1.93
CA PRO A 75 -0.31 13.65 3.01
C PRO A 75 -1.40 14.74 3.08
N SER A 76 -1.16 15.92 2.51
CA SER A 76 -2.11 17.04 2.50
C SER A 76 -3.22 16.87 1.47
N ASP A 77 -3.01 16.04 0.45
CA ASP A 77 -4.00 15.73 -0.59
C ASP A 77 -5.03 14.68 -0.14
N VAL A 78 -4.84 14.06 1.03
CA VAL A 78 -5.69 12.99 1.54
C VAL A 78 -6.53 13.45 2.72
N SER A 79 -7.86 13.32 2.57
CA SER A 79 -8.80 13.67 3.65
C SER A 79 -8.58 12.84 4.92
N ASP A 80 -8.85 13.44 6.08
CA ASP A 80 -8.81 12.76 7.37
C ASP A 80 -9.71 11.52 7.42
N ALA A 81 -10.85 11.56 6.72
CA ALA A 81 -11.76 10.43 6.60
C ALA A 81 -11.11 9.25 5.85
N THR A 82 -10.35 9.52 4.79
CA THR A 82 -9.59 8.50 4.05
C THR A 82 -8.45 7.95 4.91
N LYS A 83 -7.70 8.81 5.61
CA LYS A 83 -6.65 8.38 6.55
C LYS A 83 -7.22 7.51 7.67
N ALA A 84 -8.38 7.86 8.23
CA ALA A 84 -9.07 7.08 9.26
C ALA A 84 -9.48 5.68 8.73
N LYS A 85 -10.09 5.60 7.54
CA LYS A 85 -10.44 4.32 6.91
C LYS A 85 -9.21 3.44 6.67
N ALA A 86 -8.13 4.01 6.15
CA ALA A 86 -6.87 3.29 5.95
C ALA A 86 -6.29 2.80 7.29
N ARG A 87 -6.30 3.65 8.32
CA ARG A 87 -5.83 3.30 9.68
C ARG A 87 -6.65 2.16 10.29
N ASP A 88 -7.97 2.15 10.12
CA ASP A 88 -8.84 1.09 10.64
C ASP A 88 -8.52 -0.28 10.01
N LEU A 89 -8.16 -0.31 8.72
CA LEU A 89 -7.69 -1.53 8.06
C LEU A 89 -6.35 -2.01 8.62
N LEU A 90 -5.40 -1.10 8.79
CA LEU A 90 -4.03 -1.42 9.17
C LEU A 90 -3.86 -1.74 10.66
N SER A 91 -4.66 -1.12 11.55
CA SER A 91 -4.56 -1.25 13.01
C SER A 91 -4.79 -2.66 13.54
N LYS A 92 -5.37 -3.55 12.73
CA LYS A 92 -5.58 -4.96 13.02
C LYS A 92 -4.29 -5.78 12.98
N TYR A 93 -3.22 -5.22 12.43
CA TYR A 93 -2.01 -5.95 12.09
C TYR A 93 -0.76 -5.30 12.67
N THR A 94 0.27 -6.13 12.80
CA THR A 94 1.65 -5.71 13.08
C THR A 94 2.55 -6.20 11.96
N LEU A 95 3.81 -5.74 11.95
CA LEU A 95 4.82 -6.21 11.01
C LEU A 95 5.00 -7.74 11.01
N GLU A 96 4.79 -8.40 12.15
CA GLU A 96 4.91 -9.86 12.28
C GLU A 96 3.85 -10.62 11.45
N HIS A 97 2.74 -9.97 11.12
CA HIS A 97 1.72 -10.53 10.25
C HIS A 97 2.14 -10.51 8.77
N MET A 98 3.10 -9.65 8.41
CA MET A 98 3.57 -9.43 7.06
C MET A 98 4.60 -10.50 6.68
N ARG A 99 4.10 -11.66 6.27
CA ARG A 99 4.93 -12.82 5.88
C ARG A 99 5.71 -12.62 4.58
N PHE A 100 5.44 -11.53 3.86
CA PHE A 100 6.00 -11.24 2.56
C PHE A 100 6.73 -9.90 2.61
N PRO A 101 7.99 -9.82 2.15
CA PRO A 101 8.76 -8.57 2.16
C PRO A 101 8.02 -7.44 1.44
N PHE A 102 7.38 -7.76 0.31
CA PHE A 102 6.54 -6.82 -0.43
C PHE A 102 5.46 -6.18 0.46
N THR A 103 4.62 -7.00 1.10
CA THR A 103 3.50 -6.51 1.90
C THR A 103 3.99 -5.81 3.16
N ALA A 104 5.13 -6.24 3.72
CA ALA A 104 5.77 -5.57 4.85
C ALA A 104 6.16 -4.14 4.51
N THR A 105 6.84 -3.92 3.38
CA THR A 105 7.26 -2.59 2.94
C THR A 105 6.07 -1.68 2.66
N VAL A 106 5.03 -2.17 1.99
CA VAL A 106 3.79 -1.39 1.75
C VAL A 106 3.08 -1.08 3.07
N PHE A 107 3.04 -2.03 4.02
CA PHE A 107 2.45 -1.81 5.34
C PHE A 107 3.19 -0.73 6.12
N GLU A 108 4.53 -0.74 6.14
CA GLU A 108 5.31 0.29 6.82
C GLU A 108 5.05 1.67 6.23
N TRP A 109 5.06 1.79 4.89
CA TRP A 109 4.74 3.03 4.20
C TRP A 109 3.33 3.51 4.55
N ALA A 110 2.31 2.64 4.41
CA ALA A 110 0.93 3.01 4.66
C ALA A 110 0.69 3.41 6.13
N MET A 111 1.34 2.73 7.08
CA MET A 111 1.31 3.10 8.50
C MET A 111 1.99 4.44 8.78
N SER A 112 3.08 4.77 8.07
CA SER A 112 3.69 6.09 8.16
C SER A 112 2.76 7.17 7.57
N ALA A 113 2.19 6.90 6.39
CA ALA A 113 1.34 7.80 5.64
C ALA A 113 0.04 8.20 6.39
N VAL A 114 -0.59 7.27 7.12
CA VAL A 114 -1.78 7.59 7.93
C VAL A 114 -1.47 8.42 9.17
N ASN A 115 -0.20 8.53 9.57
CA ASN A 115 0.24 9.29 10.75
C ASN A 115 1.00 10.58 10.38
N ALA A 116 1.20 10.83 9.09
CA ALA A 116 1.80 12.04 8.53
C ALA A 116 0.80 13.18 8.38
#